data_AF-A0A9D8IT57-F1
#
_entry.id   AF-A0A9D8IT57-F1
#
_cell.length_a   1.000
_cell.length_b   1.000
_cell.length_c   1.000
_cell.angle_alpha   90.00
_cell.angle_beta   90.00
_cell.angle_gamma   90.00
#
_symmetry.space_group_name_H-M   'P 1'
#
loop_
_entity.id
_entity.type
_entity.pdbx_description
1 polymer ?
#
loop_
_entity_poly.entity_id
_entity_poly.type
_entity_poly.pdbx_seq_one_letter_code
_entity_poly.pdbx_strand_id
1 'polypeptide(L)'
;MYPWLTSPDGPFPLSSYFTLLTVGFMIAIYLAWRAAPRFGIDPDDLLDMSLYMFAAGLIGARILHVFADGYFWDYVHLCTDPLQVEVPSFIHVPCRVDADCVAAEA
;
A
#
# COMPACT_ATOMS: atom_id res chain seq x y z
N MET A 1 -7.22 -15.53 -1.18
CA MET A 1 -5.90 -15.54 -0.51
C MET A 1 -6.12 -15.06 0.91
N TYR A 2 -5.69 -15.79 1.94
CA TYR A 2 -5.90 -15.31 3.31
C TYR A 2 -5.03 -14.04 3.53
N PRO A 3 -5.60 -12.90 3.95
CA PRO A 3 -4.86 -11.64 3.97
C PRO A 3 -4.00 -11.46 5.23
N TRP A 4 -4.09 -12.37 6.20
CA TRP A 4 -3.42 -12.31 7.50
C TRP A 4 -2.52 -13.53 7.71
N LEU A 5 -1.24 -13.30 7.97
CA LEU A 5 -0.27 -14.36 8.26
C LEU A 5 -0.47 -14.91 9.69
N THR A 6 -0.80 -14.02 10.61
CA THR A 6 -1.18 -14.32 12.01
C THR A 6 -2.65 -13.95 12.22
N SER A 7 -3.35 -14.64 13.12
CA SER A 7 -4.74 -14.34 13.42
C SER A 7 -4.92 -12.86 13.83
N PRO A 8 -5.95 -12.15 13.31
CA PRO A 8 -6.21 -10.75 13.63
C PRO A 8 -6.32 -10.47 15.14
N ASP A 9 -6.80 -11.46 15.90
CA ASP A 9 -7.05 -11.35 17.35
C ASP A 9 -5.82 -11.69 18.21
N GLY A 10 -4.68 -11.94 17.56
CA GLY A 10 -3.42 -12.22 18.23
C GLY A 10 -2.70 -10.94 18.68
N PRO A 11 -1.66 -11.07 19.52
CA PRO A 11 -0.86 -9.92 19.98
C PRO A 11 -0.11 -9.20 18.85
N PHE A 12 0.07 -9.84 17.68
CA PHE A 12 0.76 -9.26 16.53
C PHE A 12 0.02 -9.60 15.22
N PRO A 13 -0.91 -8.76 14.75
CA PRO A 13 -1.59 -8.95 13.46
C PRO A 13 -0.64 -8.56 12.32
N LEU A 14 -0.22 -9.54 11.52
CA LEU A 14 0.70 -9.35 10.40
C LEU A 14 -0.03 -9.60 9.08
N SER A 15 -0.09 -8.59 8.21
CA SER A 15 -0.61 -8.73 6.85
C SER A 15 0.37 -9.51 5.98
N SER A 16 -0.11 -10.54 5.27
CA SER A 16 0.72 -11.35 4.36
C SER A 16 1.32 -10.51 3.22
N TYR A 17 0.59 -9.52 2.73
CA TYR A 17 1.07 -8.60 1.70
C TYR A 17 2.26 -7.77 2.18
N PHE A 18 2.09 -7.03 3.27
CA PHE A 18 3.13 -6.11 3.76
C PHE A 18 4.37 -6.85 4.26
N THR A 19 4.16 -8.00 4.91
CA THR A 19 5.28 -8.84 5.38
C THR A 19 6.14 -9.34 4.23
N LEU A 20 5.54 -9.94 3.19
CA LEU A 20 6.30 -10.43 2.04
C LEU A 20 6.98 -9.29 1.27
N LEU A 21 6.30 -8.13 1.14
CA LEU A 21 6.87 -6.94 0.50
C LEU A 21 8.12 -6.46 1.24
N THR A 22 8.03 -6.33 2.57
CA THR A 22 9.15 -5.87 3.41
C THR A 22 10.31 -6.85 3.36
N VAL A 23 10.03 -8.16 3.43
CA VAL A 23 11.07 -9.20 3.32
C VAL A 23 11.76 -9.15 1.96
N GLY A 24 11.02 -9.02 0.86
CA GLY A 24 11.59 -8.90 -0.48
C GLY A 24 12.49 -7.68 -0.61
N PHE A 25 12.04 -6.54 -0.09
CA PHE A 25 12.82 -5.30 -0.09
C PHE A 25 14.11 -5.41 0.73
N MET A 26 14.03 -6.01 1.93
CA MET A 26 15.20 -6.25 2.80
C MET A 26 16.23 -7.15 2.11
N ILE A 27 15.79 -8.22 1.43
CA ILE A 27 16.68 -9.09 0.67
C ILE A 27 17.35 -8.33 -0.48
N ALA A 28 16.60 -7.49 -1.20
CA ALA A 28 17.15 -6.70 -2.30
C ALA A 28 18.24 -5.73 -1.83
N ILE A 29 17.99 -4.97 -0.75
CA ILE A 29 19.00 -4.08 -0.15
C ILE A 29 20.20 -4.88 0.32
N TYR A 30 20.00 -6.00 1.01
CA TYR A 30 21.10 -6.82 1.52
C TYR A 30 22.02 -7.32 0.39
N LEU A 31 21.44 -7.77 -0.72
CA LEU A 31 22.20 -8.18 -1.89
C LEU A 31 22.94 -7.00 -2.55
N ALA A 32 22.29 -5.84 -2.65
CA ALA A 32 22.90 -4.63 -3.20
C ALA A 32 24.07 -4.14 -2.34
N TRP A 33 23.89 -4.10 -1.02
CA TRP A 33 24.92 -3.76 -0.04
C TRP A 33 26.12 -4.71 -0.11
N ARG A 34 25.85 -6.02 -0.21
CA ARG A 34 26.92 -7.02 -0.37
C ARG A 34 27.66 -6.91 -1.71
N ALA A 35 26.99 -6.42 -2.75
CA ALA A 35 27.57 -6.23 -4.08
C ALA A 35 28.28 -4.87 -4.24
N ALA A 36 27.92 -3.85 -3.45
CA ALA A 36 28.47 -2.49 -3.47
C ALA A 36 30.01 -2.41 -3.56
N PRO A 37 30.80 -3.14 -2.73
CA PRO A 37 32.26 -3.05 -2.79
C PRO A 37 32.85 -3.57 -4.10
N ARG A 38 32.13 -4.44 -4.84
CA ARG A 38 32.57 -4.91 -6.18
C ARG A 38 32.47 -3.82 -7.24
N PHE A 39 31.62 -2.82 -7.01
CA PHE A 39 31.42 -1.69 -7.91
C PHE A 39 32.20 -0.45 -7.48
N GLY A 40 32.98 -0.53 -6.39
CA GLY A 40 33.72 0.61 -5.84
C GLY A 40 32.83 1.69 -5.21
N ILE A 41 31.59 1.34 -4.87
CA ILE A 41 30.62 2.21 -4.20
C ILE A 41 30.74 1.96 -2.69
N ASP A 42 30.73 3.04 -1.90
CA ASP A 42 30.68 2.93 -0.44
C ASP A 42 29.35 2.26 -0.04
N PRO A 43 29.38 1.12 0.68
CA PRO A 43 28.17 0.45 1.13
C PRO A 43 27.25 1.34 1.99
N ASP A 44 27.82 2.31 2.71
CA ASP A 44 27.05 3.23 3.57
C ASP A 44 26.23 4.22 2.72
N ASP A 45 26.84 4.82 1.69
CA ASP A 45 26.14 5.68 0.73
C ASP A 45 24.98 4.96 0.03
N LEU A 46 25.18 3.67 -0.27
CA LEU A 46 24.14 2.86 -0.92
C LEU A 46 22.94 2.61 0.01
N LEU A 47 23.18 2.41 1.31
CA LEU A 47 22.10 2.27 2.29
C LEU A 47 21.31 3.57 2.42
N ASP A 48 21.97 4.71 2.50
CA ASP A 48 21.32 6.02 2.56
C ASP A 48 20.46 6.28 1.33
N MET A 49 20.99 6.01 0.12
CA MET A 49 20.23 6.13 -1.12
C MET A 49 19.03 5.19 -1.17
N SER A 50 19.17 3.96 -0.69
CA SER A 50 18.07 2.99 -0.67
C SER A 50 16.90 3.46 0.21
N LEU A 51 17.20 4.12 1.33
CA LEU A 51 16.19 4.69 2.22
C LEU A 51 15.46 5.88 1.56
N TYR A 52 16.20 6.77 0.91
CA TYR A 52 15.61 7.87 0.15
C TYR A 52 14.72 7.37 -1.01
N MET A 53 15.17 6.36 -1.76
CA MET A 53 14.39 5.74 -2.83
C MET A 53 13.11 5.09 -2.31
N PHE A 54 13.17 4.40 -1.16
CA PHE A 54 12.00 3.79 -0.54
C PHE A 54 10.95 4.85 -0.17
N ALA A 55 11.38 5.92 0.50
CA ALA A 55 10.50 7.02 0.89
C ALA A 55 9.89 7.71 -0.33
N ALA A 56 10.70 8.01 -1.35
CA ALA A 56 10.24 8.61 -2.60
C ALA A 56 9.25 7.70 -3.35
N GLY A 57 9.47 6.38 -3.37
CA GLY A 57 8.57 5.41 -3.98
C GLY A 57 7.21 5.35 -3.28
N LEU A 58 7.19 5.37 -1.95
CA LEU A 58 5.95 5.36 -1.17
C LEU A 58 5.12 6.63 -1.42
N ILE A 59 5.78 7.80 -1.37
CA ILE A 59 5.13 9.09 -1.62
C ILE A 59 4.65 9.16 -3.07
N GLY A 60 5.51 8.81 -4.02
CA GLY A 60 5.21 8.82 -5.45
C GLY A 60 4.04 7.90 -5.82
N ALA A 61 3.95 6.72 -5.22
CA ALA A 61 2.84 5.80 -5.45
C ALA A 61 1.48 6.40 -5.06
N ARG A 62 1.43 7.13 -3.94
CA ARG A 62 0.19 7.81 -3.48
C ARG A 62 -0.16 9.00 -4.35
N ILE A 63 0.84 9.80 -4.72
CA ILE A 63 0.64 10.93 -5.62
C ILE A 63 0.11 10.43 -6.97
N LEU A 64 0.74 9.40 -7.54
CA LEU A 64 0.32 8.82 -8.81
C LEU A 64 -1.10 8.25 -8.73
N HIS A 65 -1.44 7.55 -7.64
CA HIS A 65 -2.80 7.03 -7.41
C HIS A 65 -3.85 8.15 -7.49
N VAL A 66 -3.63 9.26 -6.79
CA VAL A 66 -4.56 10.41 -6.80
C VAL A 66 -4.73 10.99 -8.21
N PHE A 67 -3.67 11.03 -9.01
CA PHE A 67 -3.75 11.56 -10.38
C PHE A 67 -4.31 10.55 -11.39
N ALA A 68 -4.02 9.26 -11.23
CA ALA A 68 -4.37 8.22 -12.19
C ALA A 68 -5.82 7.74 -12.07
N ASP A 69 -6.39 7.79 -10.86
CA ASP A 69 -7.76 7.29 -10.60
C ASP A 69 -8.85 8.13 -11.29
N GLY A 70 -8.57 9.35 -11.75
CA GLY A 70 -9.54 10.22 -12.40
C GLY A 70 -10.58 10.85 -11.46
N TYR A 71 -10.70 10.37 -10.21
CA TYR A 71 -11.57 10.90 -9.16
C TYR A 71 -10.95 12.06 -8.36
N PHE A 72 -10.06 12.85 -8.97
CA PHE A 72 -9.40 13.97 -8.31
C PHE A 72 -10.40 14.94 -7.65
N TRP A 73 -11.48 15.24 -8.36
CA TRP A 73 -12.52 16.13 -7.88
C TRP A 73 -13.31 15.55 -6.71
N ASP A 74 -13.51 14.24 -6.65
CA ASP A 74 -14.21 13.60 -5.52
C ASP A 74 -13.38 13.69 -4.24
N TYR A 75 -12.05 13.58 -4.32
CA TYR A 75 -11.17 13.83 -3.17
C TYR A 75 -11.26 15.27 -2.65
N VAL A 76 -11.46 16.25 -3.55
CA VAL A 76 -11.62 17.66 -3.18
C VAL A 76 -13.02 17.91 -2.61
N HIS A 77 -14.07 17.35 -3.22
CA HIS A 77 -15.45 17.46 -2.75
C HIS A 77 -15.61 16.82 -1.36
N LEU A 78 -14.91 15.73 -1.07
CA LEU A 78 -14.89 15.12 0.27
C LEU A 78 -14.42 16.10 1.37
N CYS A 79 -13.55 17.05 1.04
CA CYS A 79 -13.03 18.05 1.98
C CYS A 79 -13.85 19.35 2.02
N THR A 80 -14.68 19.63 1.02
CA THR A 80 -15.36 20.92 0.83
C THR A 80 -16.88 20.82 0.95
N ASP A 81 -17.50 19.85 0.28
CA ASP A 81 -18.93 19.54 0.39
C ASP A 81 -19.20 18.05 0.08
N PRO A 82 -19.37 17.19 1.10
CA PRO A 82 -19.43 15.74 0.93
C PRO A 82 -20.73 15.24 0.27
N LEU A 83 -21.72 16.11 0.04
CA LEU A 83 -23.01 15.74 -0.57
C LEU A 83 -22.96 15.62 -2.09
N GLN A 84 -21.88 16.07 -2.75
CA GLN A 84 -21.73 15.98 -4.21
C GLN A 84 -21.06 14.68 -4.69
N VAL A 85 -20.58 13.85 -3.77
CA VAL A 85 -19.92 12.58 -4.11
C VAL A 85 -20.96 11.47 -4.21
N GLU A 86 -20.96 10.70 -5.29
CA GLU A 86 -21.79 9.50 -5.41
C GLU A 86 -21.31 8.45 -4.40
N VAL A 87 -22.04 8.33 -3.28
CA VAL A 87 -21.76 7.32 -2.27
C VAL A 87 -22.18 5.94 -2.78
N PRO A 88 -21.33 4.91 -2.61
CA PRO A 88 -21.70 3.57 -3.00
C PRO A 88 -22.85 3.01 -2.14
N SER A 89 -23.73 2.25 -2.78
CA SER A 89 -24.96 1.69 -2.19
C SER A 89 -24.74 0.65 -1.08
N PHE A 90 -23.54 0.07 -0.96
CA PHE A 90 -23.23 -1.00 0.00
C PHE A 90 -23.20 -0.57 1.47
N ILE A 91 -23.18 0.73 1.77
CA ILE A 91 -23.31 1.25 3.16
C ILE A 91 -24.67 0.89 3.79
N HIS A 92 -25.71 0.66 2.98
CA HIS A 92 -27.05 0.34 3.47
C HIS A 92 -27.36 -1.16 3.51
N VAL A 93 -26.45 -2.03 3.05
CA VAL A 93 -26.67 -3.47 3.00
C VAL A 93 -25.90 -4.15 4.14
N PRO A 94 -26.55 -4.88 5.06
CA PRO A 94 -25.86 -5.65 6.08
C PRO A 94 -25.18 -6.86 5.43
N CYS A 95 -23.93 -6.71 5.00
CA CYS A 95 -23.14 -7.84 4.51
C CYS A 95 -22.71 -8.74 5.68
N ARG A 96 -23.15 -10.00 5.65
CA ARG A 96 -22.71 -11.02 6.63
C ARG A 96 -21.79 -12.05 5.98
N VAL A 97 -21.89 -12.25 4.67
CA VAL A 97 -20.95 -13.03 3.85
C VAL A 97 -20.58 -12.26 2.58
N ASP A 98 -19.38 -12.49 2.03
CA ASP A 98 -18.86 -11.77 0.85
C ASP A 98 -19.81 -11.81 -0.37
N ALA A 99 -20.56 -12.91 -0.52
CA ALA A 99 -21.54 -13.04 -1.60
C ALA A 99 -22.67 -11.99 -1.53
N ASP A 100 -23.00 -11.50 -0.32
CA ASP A 100 -24.03 -10.47 -0.11
C ASP A 100 -23.56 -9.11 -0.64
N CYS A 101 -22.27 -8.80 -0.57
CA CYS A 101 -21.72 -7.53 -1.04
C CYS A 101 -21.59 -7.50 -2.57
N VAL A 102 -21.15 -8.60 -3.20
CA VAL A 102 -20.97 -8.67 -4.66
C VAL A 102 -22.30 -8.49 -5.42
N ALA A 103 -23.42 -8.93 -4.83
CA ALA A 103 -24.75 -8.73 -5.41
C ALA A 103 -25.25 -7.27 -5.36
N ALA A 104 -24.66 -6.43 -4.49
CA ALA A 104 -25.00 -5.01 -4.37
C ALA A 104 -24.17 -4.10 -5.31
N GLU A 105 -23.17 -4.67 -5.98
CA GLU A 105 -22.26 -3.99 -6.93
C GLU A 105 -22.79 -3.95 -8.38
N ALA A 106 -23.93 -4.60 -8.65
CA ALA A 106 -24.57 -4.73 -9.98
C ALA A 106 -25.82 -3.86 -10.11
#